data_AF-A0A934GES8-F1
#
_entry.id   AF-A0A934GES8-F1
#
_cell.length_a   1.000
_cell.length_b   1.000
_cell.length_c   1.000
_cell.angle_alpha   90.00
_cell.angle_beta   90.00
_cell.angle_gamma   90.00
#
_symmetry.space_group_name_H-M   'P 1'
#
loop_
_entity.id
_entity.type
_entity.pdbx_description
1 polymer ?
#
loop_
_entity_poly.entity_id
_entity_poly.type
_entity_poly.pdbx_seq_one_letter_code
_entity_poly.pdbx_strand_id
1 'polypeptide(L)'
;MTQAVTHHPEHETSPWPLLTGMGVLLSALALLAYFPWRMPLLGVILGGAMLALLAVGLSGWAREFFTSGTEAGLGPVAVAAFIVSEVMIFGTMFAAFWDGRIGHAEQWASFIPANLDLKLALWLTLILWASSATMVLAERGFERGDRAASRFWLVATFALGLAFVVLHLNEWNHLAAGGFRLGANIYATTFYGLTGVHTSHVVVGLAIQLLLFGVLASGLMQQGRATFFRGASLYWHFVDIMWIMVAANAYLIGGTR
;
A
#
# COMPACT_ATOMS: atom_id res chain seq x y z
N MET A 1 -10.77 37.07 -15.45
CA MET A 1 -10.96 37.38 -14.01
C MET A 1 -10.62 36.12 -13.23
N THR A 2 -9.40 36.03 -12.72
CA THR A 2 -8.98 34.99 -11.77
C THR A 2 -9.75 35.22 -10.48
N GLN A 3 -10.62 34.28 -10.10
CA GLN A 3 -11.22 34.31 -8.76
C GLN A 3 -10.08 34.17 -7.75
N ALA A 4 -9.90 35.20 -6.93
CA ALA A 4 -8.99 35.14 -5.80
C ALA A 4 -9.47 34.03 -4.86
N VAL A 5 -8.62 33.03 -4.63
CA VAL A 5 -8.85 32.01 -3.60
C VAL A 5 -8.77 32.74 -2.26
N THR A 6 -9.91 33.08 -1.68
CA THR A 6 -10.01 33.64 -0.34
C THR A 6 -9.74 32.50 0.66
N HIS A 7 -8.50 32.37 1.09
CA HIS A 7 -8.15 31.54 2.25
C HIS A 7 -8.75 32.20 3.49
N HIS A 8 -9.89 31.69 3.96
CA HIS A 8 -10.38 32.02 5.30
C HIS A 8 -9.45 31.36 6.32
N PRO A 9 -8.73 32.11 7.17
CA PRO A 9 -7.80 31.58 8.16
C PRO A 9 -8.56 31.17 9.42
N GLU A 10 -9.67 30.47 9.25
CA GLU A 10 -10.32 29.81 10.38
C GLU A 10 -9.48 28.58 10.66
N HIS A 11 -8.57 28.71 11.63
CA HIS A 11 -7.88 27.58 12.22
C HIS A 11 -8.90 26.70 12.92
N GLU A 12 -9.59 25.84 12.16
CA GLU A 12 -10.32 24.71 12.72
C GLU A 12 -9.28 23.81 13.40
N THR A 13 -9.27 23.83 14.73
CA THR A 13 -8.33 23.05 15.53
C THR A 13 -8.77 21.59 15.51
N SER A 14 -8.22 20.81 14.57
CA SER A 14 -8.45 19.38 14.50
C SER A 14 -7.58 18.64 15.54
N PRO A 15 -8.15 17.79 16.42
CA PRO A 15 -7.37 17.02 17.39
C PRO A 15 -6.72 15.76 16.78
N TRP A 16 -7.18 15.33 15.61
CA TRP A 16 -6.78 14.06 15.01
C TRP A 16 -5.31 13.98 14.57
N PRO A 17 -4.66 15.06 14.08
CA PRO A 17 -3.22 15.03 13.79
C PRO A 17 -2.38 14.67 15.02
N LEU A 18 -2.74 15.16 16.21
CA LEU A 18 -2.03 14.84 17.45
C LEU A 18 -2.18 13.36 17.81
N LEU A 19 -3.42 12.83 17.80
CA LEU A 19 -3.68 11.42 18.12
C LEU A 19 -2.99 10.47 17.12
N THR A 20 -3.04 10.80 15.84
CA THR A 20 -2.39 10.02 14.77
C THR A 20 -0.87 10.07 14.93
N GLY A 21 -0.30 11.25 15.17
CA GLY A 21 1.13 11.43 15.41
C GLY A 21 1.64 10.69 16.64
N MET A 22 0.86 10.66 17.74
CA MET A 22 1.17 9.84 18.91
C MET A 22 1.17 8.34 18.57
N GLY A 23 0.21 7.87 17.77
CA GLY A 23 0.20 6.49 17.28
C GLY A 23 1.46 6.14 16.48
N VAL A 24 1.89 7.03 15.58
CA VAL A 24 3.14 6.88 14.81
C VAL A 24 4.36 6.82 15.73
N LEU A 25 4.46 7.72 16.73
CA LEU A 25 5.55 7.72 17.71
C LEU A 25 5.59 6.40 18.50
N LEU A 26 4.42 5.92 18.95
CA LEU A 26 4.33 4.65 19.68
C LEU A 26 4.77 3.46 18.82
N SER A 27 4.61 3.51 17.49
CA SER A 27 5.12 2.43 16.62
C SER A 27 6.63 2.25 16.75
N ALA A 28 7.39 3.36 16.74
CA ALA A 28 8.84 3.34 16.90
C ALA A 28 9.23 2.82 18.29
N LEU A 29 8.56 3.30 19.35
CA LEU A 29 8.80 2.85 20.71
C LEU A 29 8.44 1.37 20.93
N ALA A 30 7.37 0.87 20.30
CA ALA A 30 6.98 -0.53 20.36
C ALA A 30 8.05 -1.43 19.74
N LEU A 31 8.60 -1.05 18.58
CA LEU A 31 9.68 -1.78 17.92
C LEU A 31 10.98 -1.73 18.75
N LEU A 32 11.34 -0.57 19.30
CA LEU A 32 12.51 -0.42 20.18
C LEU A 32 12.38 -1.27 21.45
N ALA A 33 11.19 -1.26 22.07
CA ALA A 33 10.91 -2.05 23.26
C ALA A 33 10.98 -3.55 22.98
N TYR A 34 10.43 -4.00 21.85
CA TYR A 34 10.38 -5.42 21.50
C TYR A 34 11.75 -5.97 21.09
N PHE A 35 12.45 -5.30 20.17
CA PHE A 35 13.67 -5.82 19.54
C PHE A 35 14.95 -5.40 20.30
N PRO A 36 15.41 -4.13 20.28
CA PRO A 36 16.58 -3.68 21.04
C PRO A 36 16.51 -3.89 22.55
N TRP A 37 15.43 -3.43 23.20
CA TRP A 37 15.36 -3.42 24.67
C TRP A 37 14.94 -4.77 25.26
N ARG A 38 14.50 -5.72 24.41
CA ARG A 38 14.07 -7.07 24.80
C ARG A 38 13.00 -7.06 25.91
N MET A 39 12.08 -6.09 25.86
CA MET A 39 10.92 -5.97 26.74
C MET A 39 9.64 -6.30 25.95
N PRO A 40 9.36 -7.58 25.64
CA PRO A 40 8.30 -7.96 24.71
C PRO A 40 6.91 -7.57 25.19
N LEU A 41 6.62 -7.68 26.49
CA LEU A 41 5.34 -7.26 27.05
C LEU A 41 5.10 -5.75 26.86
N LEU A 42 6.11 -4.92 27.12
CA LEU A 42 6.04 -3.49 26.89
C LEU A 42 5.85 -3.19 25.40
N GLY A 43 6.60 -3.87 24.52
CA GLY A 43 6.44 -3.73 23.07
C GLY A 43 5.02 -4.07 22.59
N VAL A 44 4.41 -5.14 23.11
CA VAL A 44 3.03 -5.52 22.78
C VAL A 44 2.02 -4.49 23.31
N ILE A 45 2.20 -3.99 24.54
CA ILE A 45 1.31 -2.95 25.11
C ILE A 45 1.39 -1.67 24.27
N LEU A 46 2.60 -1.19 23.97
CA LEU A 46 2.82 0.00 23.15
C LEU A 46 2.29 -0.19 21.73
N GLY A 47 2.45 -1.40 21.16
CA GLY A 47 1.89 -1.77 19.85
C GLY A 47 0.36 -1.77 19.84
N GLY A 48 -0.27 -2.32 20.87
CA GLY A 48 -1.73 -2.28 21.03
C GLY A 48 -2.25 -0.85 21.17
N ALA A 49 -1.58 -0.04 21.98
CA ALA A 49 -1.90 1.39 22.13
C ALA A 49 -1.71 2.16 20.82
N MET A 50 -0.62 1.89 20.08
CA MET A 50 -0.36 2.44 18.76
C MET A 50 -1.50 2.14 17.78
N LEU A 51 -1.91 0.87 17.66
CA LEU A 51 -3.01 0.47 16.78
C LEU A 51 -4.33 1.16 17.16
N ALA A 52 -4.64 1.25 18.45
CA ALA A 52 -5.83 1.93 18.92
C ALA A 52 -5.82 3.43 18.59
N LEU A 53 -4.69 4.12 18.82
CA LEU A 53 -4.55 5.55 18.52
C LEU A 53 -4.62 5.83 17.02
N LEU A 54 -4.00 5.00 16.18
CA LEU A 54 -4.11 5.15 14.73
C LEU A 54 -5.53 4.88 14.24
N ALA A 55 -6.20 3.83 14.75
CA ALA A 55 -7.57 3.54 14.37
C ALA A 55 -8.52 4.69 14.74
N VAL A 56 -8.44 5.22 15.97
CA VAL A 56 -9.26 6.34 16.42
C VAL A 56 -8.89 7.64 15.68
N GLY A 57 -7.60 7.94 15.59
CA GLY A 57 -7.08 9.16 14.95
C GLY A 57 -7.46 9.24 13.48
N LEU A 58 -7.17 8.19 12.70
CA LEU A 58 -7.47 8.17 11.27
C LEU A 58 -8.97 8.12 11.00
N SER A 59 -9.76 7.37 11.79
CA SER A 59 -11.22 7.32 11.62
C SER A 59 -11.87 8.65 11.94
N GLY A 60 -11.42 9.32 13.01
CA GLY A 60 -11.89 10.65 13.37
C GLY A 60 -11.54 11.68 12.30
N TRP A 61 -10.30 11.66 11.82
CA TRP A 61 -9.86 12.56 10.75
C TRP A 61 -10.61 12.34 9.44
N ALA A 62 -10.81 11.08 9.05
CA ALA A 62 -11.59 10.73 7.87
C ALA A 62 -13.04 11.20 8.01
N ARG A 63 -13.67 11.00 9.18
CA ARG A 63 -15.03 11.47 9.43
C ARG A 63 -15.12 13.00 9.29
N GLU A 64 -14.20 13.73 9.93
CA GLU A 64 -14.13 15.19 9.83
C GLU A 64 -14.05 15.64 8.36
N PHE A 65 -13.13 15.04 7.59
CA PHE A 65 -12.98 15.29 6.15
C PHE A 65 -14.27 15.06 5.35
N PHE A 66 -14.99 13.96 5.57
CA PHE A 66 -16.23 13.69 4.85
C PHE A 66 -17.41 14.56 5.32
N THR A 67 -17.35 15.14 6.53
CA THR A 67 -18.41 15.98 7.09
C THR A 67 -18.21 17.49 6.88
N SER A 68 -16.98 17.96 6.60
CA SER A 68 -16.61 19.38 6.56
C SER A 68 -17.29 20.22 5.46
N GLY A 69 -18.16 19.64 4.63
CA GLY A 69 -18.98 20.41 3.71
C GLY A 69 -18.22 21.10 2.56
N THR A 70 -16.89 21.03 2.48
CA THR A 70 -16.07 21.61 1.40
C THR A 70 -14.93 20.69 0.98
N GLU A 71 -14.71 20.50 -0.33
CA GLU A 71 -13.43 19.97 -0.84
C GLU A 71 -12.50 21.16 -1.13
N ALA A 72 -12.05 21.85 -0.08
CA ALA A 72 -11.09 22.94 -0.23
C ALA A 72 -9.65 22.38 -0.15
N GLY A 73 -8.78 22.80 -1.07
CA GLY A 73 -7.33 22.63 -0.94
C GLY A 73 -6.63 21.88 -2.08
N LEU A 74 -5.38 21.51 -1.82
CA LEU A 74 -4.42 20.97 -2.78
C LEU A 74 -4.47 19.43 -2.85
N GLY A 75 -5.62 18.80 -2.62
CA GLY A 75 -5.77 17.34 -2.51
C GLY A 75 -5.13 16.54 -3.65
N PRO A 76 -5.42 16.84 -4.93
CA PRO A 76 -4.78 16.16 -6.06
C PRO A 76 -3.25 16.34 -6.10
N VAL A 77 -2.75 17.54 -5.75
CA VAL A 77 -1.31 17.82 -5.67
C VAL A 77 -0.67 17.04 -4.54
N ALA A 78 -1.32 16.94 -3.39
CA ALA A 78 -0.85 16.16 -2.25
C ALA A 78 -0.78 14.67 -2.57
N VAL A 79 -1.79 14.11 -3.24
CA VAL A 79 -1.78 12.71 -3.71
C VAL A 79 -0.64 12.48 -4.71
N ALA A 80 -0.44 13.40 -5.67
CA ALA A 80 0.65 13.30 -6.63
C ALA A 80 2.03 13.36 -5.94
N ALA A 81 2.24 14.31 -5.03
CA ALA A 81 3.48 14.42 -4.26
C ALA A 81 3.74 13.18 -3.39
N PHE A 82 2.69 12.63 -2.78
CA PHE A 82 2.76 11.37 -2.04
C PHE A 82 3.21 10.21 -2.96
N ILE A 83 2.56 10.01 -4.11
CA ILE A 83 2.96 8.96 -5.06
C ILE A 83 4.40 9.14 -5.53
N VAL A 84 4.85 10.37 -5.79
CA VAL A 84 6.25 10.64 -6.16
C VAL A 84 7.20 10.21 -5.03
N SER A 85 6.85 10.45 -3.76
CA SER A 85 7.66 9.97 -2.64
C SER A 85 7.72 8.45 -2.55
N GLU A 86 6.61 7.76 -2.81
CA GLU A 86 6.56 6.29 -2.85
C GLU A 86 7.43 5.75 -4.00
N VAL A 87 7.38 6.37 -5.19
CA VAL A 87 8.26 6.03 -6.32
C VAL A 87 9.72 6.15 -5.94
N MET A 88 10.12 7.17 -5.16
CA MET A 88 11.49 7.30 -4.68
C MET A 88 11.88 6.16 -3.73
N ILE A 89 10.99 5.76 -2.82
CA ILE A 89 11.22 4.61 -1.92
C ILE A 89 11.44 3.33 -2.75
N PHE A 90 10.55 3.02 -3.69
CA PHE A 90 10.72 1.87 -4.59
C PHE A 90 12.02 1.98 -5.42
N GLY A 91 12.32 3.17 -5.94
CA GLY A 91 13.55 3.45 -6.69
C GLY A 91 14.81 3.08 -5.92
N THR A 92 14.88 3.42 -4.62
CA THR A 92 16.03 3.03 -3.77
C THR A 92 16.11 1.52 -3.55
N MET A 93 14.98 0.82 -3.43
CA MET A 93 14.95 -0.64 -3.31
C MET A 93 15.35 -1.35 -4.61
N PHE A 94 14.92 -0.82 -5.77
CA PHE A 94 15.39 -1.30 -7.07
C PHE A 94 16.89 -1.09 -7.24
N ALA A 95 17.42 0.07 -6.83
CA ALA A 95 18.85 0.32 -6.85
C ALA A 95 19.62 -0.68 -5.98
N ALA A 96 19.13 -0.99 -4.78
CA ALA A 96 19.73 -2.00 -3.90
C ALA A 96 19.71 -3.41 -4.50
N PHE A 97 18.61 -3.80 -5.18
CA PHE A 97 18.55 -5.06 -5.93
C PHE A 97 19.61 -5.12 -7.04
N TRP A 98 19.73 -4.05 -7.84
CA TRP A 98 20.68 -4.01 -8.96
C TRP A 98 22.13 -3.96 -8.50
N ASP A 99 22.43 -3.21 -7.44
CA ASP A 99 23.76 -3.23 -6.81
C ASP A 99 24.13 -4.64 -6.36
N GLY A 100 23.21 -5.35 -5.70
CA GLY A 100 23.38 -6.75 -5.33
C GLY A 100 23.57 -7.68 -6.54
N ARG A 101 22.80 -7.49 -7.62
CA ARG A 101 22.86 -8.29 -8.86
C ARG A 101 24.17 -8.13 -9.60
N ILE A 102 24.64 -6.89 -9.74
CA ILE A 102 25.88 -6.56 -10.48
C ILE A 102 27.11 -6.89 -9.64
N GLY A 103 27.11 -6.51 -8.36
CA GLY A 103 28.24 -6.73 -7.44
C GLY A 103 28.57 -8.20 -7.19
N HIS A 104 27.62 -9.11 -7.46
CA HIS A 104 27.79 -10.56 -7.29
C HIS A 104 27.51 -11.34 -8.57
N ALA A 105 27.73 -10.74 -9.75
CA ALA A 105 27.37 -11.32 -11.04
C ALA A 105 27.96 -12.74 -11.25
N GLU A 106 29.21 -12.98 -10.85
CA GLU A 106 29.90 -14.27 -11.03
C GLU A 106 29.27 -15.41 -10.22
N GLN A 107 28.71 -15.11 -9.05
CA GLN A 107 28.14 -16.10 -8.14
C GLN A 107 26.60 -16.09 -8.12
N TRP A 108 25.95 -15.19 -8.86
CA TRP A 108 24.48 -15.01 -8.79
C TRP A 108 23.71 -16.30 -9.08
N ALA A 109 24.17 -17.09 -10.04
CA ALA A 109 23.54 -18.36 -10.39
C ALA A 109 23.43 -19.34 -9.20
N SER A 110 24.31 -19.22 -8.19
CA SER A 110 24.25 -20.01 -6.96
C SER A 110 23.18 -19.54 -5.96
N PHE A 111 22.69 -18.31 -6.11
CA PHE A 111 21.68 -17.72 -5.22
C PHE A 111 20.24 -18.01 -5.65
N ILE A 112 20.04 -18.40 -6.90
CA ILE A 112 18.72 -18.65 -7.49
C ILE A 112 18.13 -19.91 -6.85
N PRO A 113 16.94 -19.82 -6.23
CA PRO A 113 16.31 -20.99 -5.63
C PRO A 113 15.77 -21.92 -6.71
N ALA A 114 15.92 -23.22 -6.50
CA ALA A 114 15.46 -24.24 -7.45
C ALA A 114 13.94 -24.25 -7.63
N ASN A 115 13.20 -23.72 -6.66
CA ASN A 115 11.74 -23.73 -6.60
C ASN A 115 11.10 -22.36 -6.86
N LEU A 116 11.78 -21.45 -7.57
CA LEU A 116 11.20 -20.18 -8.01
C LEU A 116 10.11 -20.42 -9.09
N ASP A 117 8.86 -20.04 -8.81
CA ASP A 117 7.75 -20.26 -9.75
C ASP A 117 7.40 -19.01 -10.56
N LEU A 118 7.94 -18.92 -11.78
CA LEU A 118 7.61 -17.85 -12.73
C LEU A 118 6.14 -17.87 -13.18
N LYS A 119 5.48 -19.04 -13.16
CA LYS A 119 4.06 -19.14 -13.54
C LYS A 119 3.18 -18.51 -12.46
N LEU A 120 3.52 -18.72 -11.19
CA LEU A 120 2.82 -18.05 -10.10
C LEU A 120 2.99 -16.54 -10.17
N ALA A 121 4.20 -16.04 -10.45
CA ALA A 121 4.44 -14.62 -10.66
C ALA A 121 3.58 -14.03 -11.80
N LEU A 122 3.40 -14.78 -12.89
CA LEU A 122 2.49 -14.40 -13.98
C LEU A 122 1.03 -14.33 -13.50
N TRP A 123 0.55 -15.34 -12.77
CA TRP A 123 -0.81 -15.33 -12.23
C TRP A 123 -1.05 -14.17 -11.26
N LEU A 124 -0.10 -13.90 -10.35
CA LEU A 124 -0.16 -12.75 -9.46
C LEU A 124 -0.28 -11.43 -10.23
N THR A 125 0.45 -11.31 -11.34
CA THR A 125 0.40 -10.14 -12.23
C THR A 125 -0.98 -10.00 -12.89
N LEU A 126 -1.52 -11.10 -13.43
CA LEU A 126 -2.85 -11.10 -14.06
C LEU A 126 -3.95 -10.74 -13.05
N ILE A 127 -3.84 -11.20 -11.80
CA ILE A 127 -4.78 -10.88 -10.73
C ILE A 127 -4.77 -9.38 -10.42
N LEU A 128 -3.59 -8.77 -10.29
CA LEU A 128 -3.51 -7.32 -10.03
C LEU A 128 -3.99 -6.49 -11.21
N TRP A 129 -3.65 -6.85 -12.45
CA TRP A 129 -4.19 -6.20 -13.65
C TRP A 129 -5.71 -6.28 -13.72
N ALA A 130 -6.27 -7.45 -13.43
CA ALA A 130 -7.73 -7.61 -13.35
C ALA A 130 -8.32 -6.71 -12.25
N SER A 131 -7.67 -6.61 -11.08
CA SER A 131 -8.11 -5.74 -9.99
C SER A 131 -8.06 -4.25 -10.37
N SER A 132 -7.06 -3.87 -11.16
CA SER A 132 -6.91 -2.54 -11.74
C SER A 132 -8.11 -2.20 -12.62
N ALA A 133 -8.48 -3.12 -13.51
CA ALA A 133 -9.64 -2.96 -14.37
C ALA A 133 -10.95 -2.85 -13.57
N THR A 134 -11.13 -3.67 -12.53
CA THR A 134 -12.32 -3.57 -11.66
C THR A 134 -12.35 -2.25 -10.89
N MET A 135 -11.21 -1.69 -10.48
CA MET A 135 -11.14 -0.35 -9.86
C MET A 135 -11.65 0.75 -10.81
N VAL A 136 -11.25 0.71 -12.08
CA VAL A 136 -11.75 1.66 -13.10
C VAL A 136 -13.26 1.53 -13.28
N LEU A 137 -13.78 0.30 -13.30
CA LEU A 137 -15.23 0.07 -13.40
C LEU A 137 -15.97 0.58 -12.16
N ALA A 138 -15.38 0.47 -10.98
CA ALA A 138 -15.92 1.01 -9.75
C ALA A 138 -16.01 2.54 -9.77
N GLU A 139 -14.94 3.20 -10.22
CA GLU A 139 -14.87 4.66 -10.37
C GLU A 139 -15.89 5.16 -11.39
N ARG A 140 -15.96 4.53 -12.57
CA ARG A 140 -16.96 4.89 -13.60
C ARG A 140 -18.40 4.69 -13.12
N GLY A 141 -18.65 3.65 -12.33
CA GLY A 141 -19.96 3.44 -11.69
C GLY A 141 -20.31 4.59 -10.76
N PHE A 142 -19.36 5.05 -9.95
CA PHE A 142 -19.53 6.18 -9.06
C PHE A 142 -19.80 7.50 -9.82
N GLU A 143 -19.02 7.79 -10.86
CA GLU A 143 -19.18 9.00 -11.69
C GLU A 143 -20.53 9.04 -12.44
N ARG A 144 -21.06 7.87 -12.82
CA ARG A 144 -22.40 7.75 -13.44
C ARG A 144 -23.55 7.77 -12.43
N GLY A 145 -23.23 7.79 -11.14
CA GLY A 145 -24.20 7.71 -10.06
C GLY A 145 -24.78 6.32 -9.77
N ASP A 146 -24.28 5.29 -10.44
CA ASP A 146 -24.63 3.90 -10.17
C ASP A 146 -23.82 3.36 -8.96
N ARG A 147 -24.32 3.67 -7.77
CA ARG A 147 -23.73 3.22 -6.50
C ARG A 147 -23.77 1.69 -6.33
N ALA A 148 -24.67 0.98 -7.00
CA ALA A 148 -24.73 -0.48 -6.91
C ALA A 148 -23.57 -1.10 -7.71
N ALA A 149 -23.40 -0.68 -8.96
CA ALA A 149 -22.27 -1.10 -9.78
C ALA A 149 -20.93 -0.72 -9.14
N SER A 150 -20.81 0.51 -8.64
CA SER A 150 -19.57 0.96 -7.98
C SER A 150 -19.18 0.08 -6.79
N ARG A 151 -20.14 -0.22 -5.89
CA ARG A 151 -19.90 -1.12 -4.75
C ARG A 151 -19.54 -2.54 -5.16
N PHE A 152 -20.23 -3.09 -6.17
CA PHE A 152 -19.93 -4.42 -6.68
C PHE A 152 -18.49 -4.53 -7.18
N TRP A 153 -18.07 -3.57 -8.02
CA TRP A 153 -16.72 -3.57 -8.57
C TRP A 153 -15.65 -3.29 -7.52
N LEU A 154 -15.92 -2.46 -6.50
CA LEU A 154 -15.01 -2.30 -5.35
C LEU A 154 -14.81 -3.62 -4.59
N VAL A 155 -15.88 -4.40 -4.36
CA VAL A 155 -15.76 -5.72 -3.71
C VAL A 155 -14.94 -6.67 -4.58
N ALA A 156 -15.12 -6.65 -5.90
CA ALA A 156 -14.31 -7.45 -6.82
C ALA A 156 -12.83 -7.05 -6.76
N THR A 157 -12.51 -5.76 -6.77
CA THR A 157 -11.14 -5.25 -6.61
C THR A 157 -10.53 -5.72 -5.28
N PHE A 158 -11.27 -5.60 -4.18
CA PHE A 158 -10.81 -6.02 -2.87
C PHE A 158 -10.53 -7.52 -2.81
N ALA A 159 -11.43 -8.34 -3.37
CA ALA A 159 -11.28 -9.79 -3.40
C ALA A 159 -10.05 -10.22 -4.21
N LEU A 160 -9.79 -9.58 -5.36
CA LEU A 160 -8.61 -9.85 -6.19
C LEU A 160 -7.31 -9.43 -5.48
N GLY A 161 -7.29 -8.25 -4.85
CA GLY A 161 -6.14 -7.80 -4.07
C GLY A 161 -5.86 -8.70 -2.85
N LEU A 162 -6.90 -9.18 -2.18
CA LEU A 162 -6.76 -10.16 -1.09
C LEU A 162 -6.23 -11.49 -1.59
N ALA A 163 -6.72 -11.98 -2.73
CA ALA A 163 -6.23 -13.20 -3.36
C ALA A 163 -4.74 -13.08 -3.72
N PHE A 164 -4.31 -11.93 -4.25
CA PHE A 164 -2.90 -11.64 -4.49
C PHE A 164 -2.06 -11.79 -3.20
N VAL A 165 -2.47 -11.15 -2.10
CA VAL A 165 -1.73 -11.22 -0.82
C VAL A 165 -1.62 -12.65 -0.33
N VAL A 166 -2.72 -13.41 -0.33
CA VAL A 166 -2.72 -14.81 0.13
C VAL A 166 -1.80 -15.69 -0.72
N LEU A 167 -1.90 -15.60 -2.05
CA LEU A 167 -1.05 -16.36 -2.96
C LEU A 167 0.43 -15.97 -2.82
N HIS A 168 0.72 -14.69 -2.64
CA HIS A 168 2.08 -14.20 -2.48
C HIS A 168 2.72 -14.64 -1.15
N LEU A 169 1.95 -14.64 -0.05
CA LEU A 169 2.42 -15.18 1.23
C LEU A 169 2.66 -16.69 1.16
N ASN A 170 1.84 -17.42 0.41
CA ASN A 170 2.08 -18.85 0.15
C ASN A 170 3.38 -19.07 -0.63
N GLU A 171 3.69 -18.22 -1.61
CA GLU A 171 4.97 -18.27 -2.33
C GLU A 171 6.16 -18.04 -1.40
N TRP A 172 6.09 -17.04 -0.53
CA TRP A 172 7.14 -16.81 0.46
C TRP A 172 7.37 -18.03 1.36
N ASN A 173 6.30 -18.67 1.82
CA ASN A 173 6.41 -19.89 2.62
C ASN A 173 7.03 -21.04 1.82
N HIS A 174 6.66 -21.18 0.54
CA HIS A 174 7.21 -22.19 -0.36
C HIS A 174 8.72 -21.99 -0.59
N LEU A 175 9.15 -20.77 -0.90
CA LEU A 175 10.55 -20.40 -1.09
C LEU A 175 11.37 -20.56 0.20
N ALA A 176 10.82 -20.11 1.34
CA ALA A 176 11.47 -20.23 2.64
C ALA A 176 11.64 -21.70 3.08
N ALA A 177 10.71 -22.57 2.73
CA ALA A 177 10.83 -24.01 2.95
C ALA A 177 11.97 -24.64 2.10
N GLY A 178 12.20 -24.11 0.90
CA GLY A 178 13.30 -24.49 0.01
C GLY A 178 14.68 -23.91 0.40
N GLY A 179 14.76 -23.17 1.51
CA GLY A 179 16.02 -22.56 1.99
C GLY A 179 16.26 -21.12 1.51
N PHE A 180 15.42 -20.61 0.61
CA PHE A 180 15.45 -19.21 0.19
C PHE A 180 14.75 -18.34 1.22
N ARG A 181 15.45 -18.06 2.33
CA ARG A 181 14.94 -17.30 3.48
C ARG A 181 15.50 -15.89 3.47
N LEU A 182 14.78 -14.96 4.08
CA LEU A 182 15.30 -13.62 4.35
C LEU A 182 16.67 -13.72 5.03
N GLY A 183 17.69 -13.10 4.43
CA GLY A 183 19.08 -13.13 4.93
C GLY A 183 19.93 -14.31 4.45
N ALA A 184 19.41 -15.26 3.67
CA ALA A 184 20.20 -16.41 3.19
C ALA A 184 21.33 -16.02 2.23
N ASN A 185 21.09 -15.05 1.35
CA ASN A 185 22.05 -14.43 0.46
C ASN A 185 21.51 -13.05 0.01
N ILE A 186 22.29 -12.33 -0.80
CA ILE A 186 21.89 -10.99 -1.28
C ILE A 186 20.62 -11.02 -2.15
N TYR A 187 20.42 -12.08 -2.95
CA TYR A 187 19.21 -12.20 -3.75
C TYR A 187 17.98 -12.40 -2.86
N ALA A 188 18.04 -13.28 -1.86
CA ALA A 188 16.93 -13.47 -0.92
C ALA A 188 16.62 -12.19 -0.14
N THR A 189 17.63 -11.49 0.36
CA THR A 189 17.45 -10.22 1.09
C THR A 189 16.77 -9.16 0.22
N THR A 190 17.22 -8.98 -1.02
CA THR A 190 16.64 -7.98 -1.93
C THR A 190 15.28 -8.42 -2.49
N PHE A 191 15.05 -9.71 -2.73
CA PHE A 191 13.76 -10.29 -3.11
C PHE A 191 12.69 -10.02 -2.04
N TYR A 192 12.93 -10.43 -0.79
CA TYR A 192 11.97 -10.24 0.29
C TYR A 192 11.84 -8.76 0.70
N GLY A 193 12.90 -7.97 0.57
CA GLY A 193 12.83 -6.52 0.77
C GLY A 193 11.90 -5.86 -0.25
N LEU A 194 12.14 -6.11 -1.54
CA LEU A 194 11.38 -5.50 -2.63
C LEU A 194 9.92 -5.97 -2.67
N THR A 195 9.70 -7.29 -2.63
CA THR A 195 8.35 -7.87 -2.62
C THR A 195 7.61 -7.59 -1.31
N GLY A 196 8.33 -7.47 -0.20
CA GLY A 196 7.76 -7.13 1.11
C GLY A 196 7.28 -5.69 1.20
N VAL A 197 8.08 -4.73 0.72
CA VAL A 197 7.62 -3.34 0.59
C VAL A 197 6.41 -3.28 -0.34
N HIS A 198 6.41 -3.99 -1.46
CA HIS A 198 5.24 -3.99 -2.34
C HIS A 198 4.00 -4.57 -1.66
N THR A 199 4.12 -5.72 -1.01
CA THR A 199 3.01 -6.38 -0.32
C THR A 199 2.45 -5.51 0.81
N SER A 200 3.30 -4.76 1.53
CA SER A 200 2.82 -3.81 2.54
C SER A 200 1.96 -2.70 1.93
N HIS A 201 2.31 -2.19 0.74
CA HIS A 201 1.51 -1.20 0.02
C HIS A 201 0.20 -1.77 -0.49
N VAL A 202 0.18 -3.03 -0.96
CA VAL A 202 -1.08 -3.72 -1.32
C VAL A 202 -2.02 -3.81 -0.12
N VAL A 203 -1.50 -4.16 1.07
CA VAL A 203 -2.28 -4.21 2.31
C VAL A 203 -2.83 -2.84 2.70
N VAL A 204 -2.02 -1.78 2.60
CA VAL A 204 -2.50 -0.40 2.81
C VAL A 204 -3.59 -0.03 1.79
N GLY A 205 -3.42 -0.41 0.53
CA GLY A 205 -4.42 -0.20 -0.52
C GLY A 205 -5.74 -0.93 -0.24
N LEU A 206 -5.69 -2.15 0.30
CA LEU A 206 -6.87 -2.90 0.73
C LEU A 206 -7.58 -2.18 1.91
N ALA A 207 -6.82 -1.61 2.86
CA ALA A 207 -7.40 -0.82 3.94
C ALA A 207 -8.07 0.46 3.42
N ILE A 208 -7.45 1.16 2.47
CA ILE A 208 -8.03 2.33 1.79
C ILE A 208 -9.32 1.93 1.05
N GLN A 209 -9.34 0.78 0.39
CA GLN A 209 -10.55 0.26 -0.28
C GLN A 209 -11.68 -0.05 0.68
N LEU A 210 -11.39 -0.63 1.86
CA LEU A 210 -12.40 -0.85 2.89
C LEU A 210 -12.99 0.46 3.39
N LEU A 211 -12.13 1.47 3.62
CA LEU A 211 -12.58 2.81 3.98
C LEU A 211 -13.46 3.41 2.86
N LEU A 212 -13.00 3.36 1.61
CA LEU A 212 -13.76 3.83 0.45
C LEU A 212 -15.13 3.15 0.36
N PHE A 213 -15.17 1.83 0.51
CA PHE A 213 -16.41 1.08 0.51
C PHE A 213 -17.35 1.50 1.65
N GLY A 214 -16.84 1.66 2.88
CA GLY A 214 -17.63 2.08 4.03
C GLY A 214 -18.22 3.49 3.86
N VAL A 215 -17.44 4.43 3.33
CA VAL A 215 -17.90 5.80 3.07
C VAL A 215 -18.91 5.83 1.92
N LEU A 216 -18.70 5.03 0.87
CA LEU A 216 -19.66 4.90 -0.24
C LEU A 216 -20.98 4.25 0.24
N ALA A 217 -20.90 3.22 1.08
CA ALA A 217 -22.07 2.50 1.59
C ALA A 217 -22.89 3.32 2.60
N SER A 218 -22.25 4.18 3.39
CA SER A 218 -22.93 5.10 4.32
C SER A 218 -23.60 6.28 3.61
N GLY A 219 -23.30 6.50 2.33
CA GLY A 219 -23.84 7.62 1.56
C GLY A 219 -23.20 8.99 1.88
N LEU A 220 -22.16 9.01 2.72
CA LEU A 220 -21.39 10.21 3.06
C LEU A 220 -20.65 10.79 1.84
N MET A 221 -20.31 9.95 0.85
CA MET A 221 -19.66 10.39 -0.38
C MET A 221 -20.68 10.88 -1.42
N GLN A 222 -20.62 12.17 -1.75
CA GLN A 222 -21.42 12.79 -2.80
C GLN A 222 -20.71 12.68 -4.17
N GLN A 223 -21.47 12.52 -5.25
CA GLN A 223 -20.91 12.32 -6.61
C GLN A 223 -19.97 13.45 -7.07
N GLY A 224 -20.21 14.70 -6.64
CA GLY A 224 -19.35 15.84 -6.95
C GLY A 224 -18.08 15.94 -6.08
N ARG A 225 -17.86 14.99 -5.16
CA ARG A 225 -16.74 14.93 -4.21
C ARG A 225 -15.95 13.64 -4.40
N ALA A 226 -15.32 13.56 -5.57
CA ALA A 226 -14.62 12.37 -6.05
C ALA A 226 -13.14 12.37 -5.67
N THR A 227 -12.63 13.40 -4.97
CA THR A 227 -11.17 13.55 -4.73
C THR A 227 -10.60 12.34 -3.98
N PHE A 228 -11.30 11.87 -2.95
CA PHE A 228 -10.88 10.67 -2.21
C PHE A 228 -10.96 9.40 -3.05
N PHE A 229 -12.04 9.21 -3.83
CA PHE A 229 -12.18 8.05 -4.72
C PHE A 229 -11.04 8.03 -5.74
N ARG A 230 -10.78 9.15 -6.40
CA ARG A 230 -9.68 9.31 -7.36
C ARG A 230 -8.33 9.06 -6.72
N GLY A 231 -8.09 9.55 -5.51
CA GLY A 231 -6.86 9.29 -4.76
C GLY A 231 -6.67 7.79 -4.46
N ALA A 232 -7.72 7.10 -4.02
CA ALA A 232 -7.70 5.66 -3.79
C ALA A 232 -7.49 4.85 -5.07
N SER A 233 -8.14 5.26 -6.16
CA SER A 233 -7.99 4.67 -7.51
C SER A 233 -6.55 4.83 -8.02
N LEU A 234 -6.00 6.06 -7.96
CA LEU A 234 -4.61 6.36 -8.33
C LEU A 234 -3.60 5.57 -7.51
N TYR A 235 -3.79 5.45 -6.19
CA TYR A 235 -2.93 4.63 -5.34
C TYR A 235 -2.96 3.15 -5.73
N TRP A 236 -4.15 2.60 -6.00
CA TRP A 236 -4.29 1.20 -6.41
C TRP A 236 -3.59 0.91 -7.74
N HIS A 237 -3.75 1.80 -8.73
CA HIS A 237 -3.05 1.71 -10.01
C HIS A 237 -1.53 1.86 -9.85
N PHE A 238 -1.08 2.74 -8.95
CA PHE A 238 0.35 2.86 -8.62
C PHE A 238 0.92 1.53 -8.10
N VAL A 239 0.22 0.90 -7.14
CA VAL A 239 0.62 -0.40 -6.60
C VAL A 239 0.73 -1.44 -7.73
N ASP A 240 -0.26 -1.52 -8.61
CA ASP A 240 -0.26 -2.44 -9.76
C ASP A 240 0.94 -2.21 -10.72
N ILE A 241 1.22 -0.95 -11.09
CA ILE A 241 2.38 -0.60 -11.92
C ILE A 241 3.70 -0.97 -11.23
N MET A 242 3.81 -0.72 -9.93
CA MET A 242 5.00 -1.12 -9.17
C MET A 242 5.14 -2.64 -9.11
N TRP A 243 4.05 -3.41 -9.04
CA TRP A 243 4.15 -4.87 -9.10
C TRP A 243 4.80 -5.34 -10.39
N ILE A 244 4.49 -4.76 -11.54
CA ILE A 244 5.13 -5.15 -12.82
C ILE A 244 6.65 -5.02 -12.70
N MET A 245 7.12 -3.89 -12.14
CA MET A 245 8.55 -3.63 -11.94
C MET A 245 9.15 -4.60 -10.90
N VAL A 246 8.42 -4.87 -9.82
CA VAL A 246 8.84 -5.83 -8.79
C VAL A 246 8.92 -7.24 -9.34
N ALA A 247 7.90 -7.72 -10.05
CA ALA A 247 7.86 -9.03 -10.67
C ALA A 247 8.97 -9.19 -11.71
N ALA A 248 9.20 -8.18 -12.54
CA ALA A 248 10.27 -8.17 -13.53
C ALA A 248 11.66 -8.28 -12.87
N ASN A 249 11.92 -7.52 -11.81
CA ASN A 249 13.23 -7.56 -11.14
C ASN A 249 13.38 -8.82 -10.27
N ALA A 250 12.42 -9.08 -9.38
CA ALA A 250 12.51 -10.14 -8.39
C ALA A 250 12.41 -11.55 -9.00
N TYR A 251 11.55 -11.77 -10.02
CA TYR A 251 11.31 -13.09 -10.60
C TYR A 251 12.01 -13.28 -11.95
N LEU A 252 11.88 -12.33 -12.88
CA LEU A 252 12.47 -12.50 -14.22
C LEU A 252 13.98 -12.27 -14.22
N ILE A 253 14.44 -11.09 -13.79
CA ILE A 253 15.87 -10.75 -13.79
C ILE A 253 16.62 -11.46 -12.66
N GLY A 254 15.98 -11.59 -11.49
CA GLY A 254 16.56 -12.30 -10.36
C GLY A 254 16.68 -13.80 -10.61
N GLY A 255 15.69 -14.38 -11.31
CA GLY A 255 15.64 -15.81 -11.62
C GLY A 255 16.49 -16.26 -12.82
N THR A 256 17.14 -15.34 -13.53
CA THR A 256 18.06 -15.67 -14.63
C THR A 256 19.50 -15.81 -14.14
N ARG A 257 20.20 -16.81 -14.68
CA ARG A 257 21.63 -17.05 -14.43
C ARG A 257 22.44 -15.88 -15.00
#